data_AF-A0A4V2BHD8-F1
#
_entry.id   AF-A0A4V2BHD8-F1
#
_cell.length_a   1.000
_cell.length_b   1.000
_cell.length_c   1.000
_cell.angle_alpha   90.00
_cell.angle_beta   90.00
_cell.angle_gamma   90.00
#
_symmetry.space_group_name_H-M   'P 1'
#
loop_
_entity.id
_entity.type
_entity.pdbx_description
1 polymer ?
#
loop_
_entity_poly.entity_id
_entity_poly.type
_entity_poly.pdbx_seq_one_letter_code
_entity_poly.pdbx_strand_id
1 'polypeptide(L)' 'MNFKKLTTANNRPEAEMLKSYLEAHEIFVLMLADDSAGLYPAMSALKGVSISVAEEQFDEAQTLLNEFSKGTIIK' A
#
# COMPACT_ATOMS: atom_id res chain seq x y z
N MET A 1 7.12 -14.06 -10.24
CA MET A 1 6.98 -13.49 -8.89
C MET A 1 5.52 -13.09 -8.73
N ASN A 2 4.78 -13.73 -7.85
CA ASN A 2 3.36 -13.42 -7.63
C ASN A 2 3.23 -12.28 -6.63
N PHE A 3 2.32 -11.35 -6.92
CA PHE A 3 2.03 -10.22 -6.06
C PHE A 3 0.65 -10.37 -5.44
N LYS A 4 0.54 -10.06 -4.16
CA LYS A 4 -0.71 -10.08 -3.41
C LYS A 4 -0.98 -8.70 -2.83
N LYS A 5 -2.21 -8.22 -3.00
CA LYS A 5 -2.64 -6.92 -2.47
C LYS A 5 -2.58 -6.94 -0.95
N LEU A 6 -1.79 -6.03 -0.38
CA LEU A 6 -1.64 -5.83 1.06
C LEU A 6 -2.70 -4.87 1.60
N THR A 7 -2.81 -3.67 1.00
CA THR A 7 -3.78 -2.65 1.44
C THR A 7 -4.04 -1.62 0.34
N THR A 8 -4.91 -0.64 0.61
CA THR A 8 -5.13 0.54 -0.23
C THR A 8 -4.93 1.79 0.61
N ALA A 9 -4.01 2.67 0.20
CA ALA A 9 -3.82 3.98 0.82
C ALA A 9 -4.78 5.00 0.18
N ASN A 10 -5.25 5.97 0.96
CA ASN A 10 -6.23 6.96 0.48
C ASN A 10 -5.60 7.99 -0.46
N ASN A 11 -4.31 8.26 -0.28
CA ASN A 11 -3.56 9.23 -1.05
C ASN A 11 -2.13 8.73 -1.32
N ARG A 12 -1.47 9.36 -2.30
CA ARG A 12 -0.11 8.98 -2.72
C ARG A 12 0.94 9.21 -1.63
N PRO A 13 0.94 10.30 -0.85
CA PRO A 13 1.88 10.47 0.25
C PRO A 13 1.84 9.35 1.30
N GLU A 14 0.66 8.96 1.77
CA GLU A 14 0.51 7.80 2.69
C GLU A 14 1.06 6.52 2.08
N ALA A 15 0.82 6.30 0.78
CA ALA A 15 1.32 5.13 0.08
C ALA A 15 2.85 5.11 0.00
N GLU A 16 3.48 6.24 -0.34
CA GLU A 16 4.93 6.39 -0.39
C GLU A 16 5.58 6.23 0.99
N MET A 17 4.93 6.72 2.05
CA MET A 17 5.39 6.50 3.43
C MET A 17 5.38 5.02 3.80
N LEU A 18 4.27 4.33 3.54
CA LEU A 18 4.15 2.90 3.83
C LEU A 18 5.10 2.07 2.96
N LYS A 19 5.26 2.44 1.69
CA LYS A 19 6.26 1.83 0.79
C LYS A 19 7.66 1.98 1.37
N SER A 20 8.06 3.19 1.74
CA SER A 20 9.40 3.46 2.30
C SER A 20 9.64 2.67 3.59
N TYR A 21 8.61 2.54 4.44
CA TYR A 21 8.66 1.73 5.65
C TYR A 21 8.89 0.25 5.33
N LEU A 22 8.10 -0.34 4.43
CA LEU A 22 8.24 -1.75 4.04
C LEU A 22 9.56 -2.04 3.33
N GLU A 23 10.02 -1.14 2.44
CA GLU A 23 11.30 -1.28 1.76
C GLU A 23 12.50 -1.19 2.72
N ALA A 24 12.39 -0.41 3.81
CA ALA A 24 13.40 -0.39 4.87
C ALA A 24 13.53 -1.73 5.63
N HIS A 25 12.50 -2.58 5.54
CA HIS A 25 12.46 -3.96 6.04
C HIS A 25 12.70 -4.99 4.93
N GLU A 26 13.30 -4.60 3.79
CA GLU A 26 13.63 -5.47 2.66
C GLU A 26 12.40 -6.13 1.99
N ILE A 27 11.21 -5.55 2.17
CA ILE A 27 9.99 -5.99 1.50
C ILE A 27 9.81 -5.23 0.20
N PHE A 28 9.69 -5.96 -0.90
CA PHE A 28 9.47 -5.36 -2.20
C PHE A 28 7.99 -4.99 -2.40
N VAL A 29 7.74 -3.72 -2.72
CA VAL A 29 6.38 -3.15 -2.81
C VAL A 29 6.07 -2.69 -4.23
N LEU A 30 4.94 -3.16 -4.75
CA LEU A 30 4.32 -2.67 -5.98
C LEU A 30 3.18 -1.70 -5.64
N MET A 31 3.33 -0.43 -6.02
CA MET A 31 2.27 0.56 -5.92
C MET A 31 1.54 0.73 -7.26
N LEU A 32 0.21 0.69 -7.21
CA LEU A 32 -0.67 0.92 -8.35
C LEU A 32 -1.64 2.05 -7.98
N ALA A 33 -1.50 3.20 -8.63
CA ALA A 33 -2.37 4.35 -8.47
C ALA A 33 -3.21 4.57 -9.73
N ASP A 34 -4.48 4.98 -9.58
CA ASP A 34 -5.24 5.53 -10.68
C ASP A 34 -4.84 7.01 -10.88
N ASP A 35 -3.77 7.24 -11.64
CA ASP A 35 -3.26 8.58 -11.98
C ASP A 35 -4.12 9.27 -13.08
N SER A 36 -5.29 8.74 -13.45
CA SER A 36 -6.15 9.29 -14.52
C SER A 36 -6.91 10.56 -14.13
N ALA A 37 -6.57 11.23 -13.01
CA ALA A 37 -7.21 12.45 -12.52
C ALA A 37 -8.76 12.41 -12.45
N GLY A 38 -9.35 11.21 -12.27
CA GLY A 38 -10.81 11.04 -12.24
C GLY A 38 -11.51 11.13 -13.61
N LEU A 39 -10.76 11.08 -14.73
CA LEU A 39 -11.32 11.04 -16.09
C LEU A 39 -12.19 9.80 -16.35
N TYR A 40 -12.02 8.74 -15.56
CA TYR A 40 -12.77 7.50 -15.66
C TYR A 40 -13.56 7.23 -14.37
N PRO A 41 -14.77 7.81 -14.21
CA PRO A 41 -15.58 7.63 -13.01
C PRO A 41 -16.00 6.16 -12.76
N ALA A 42 -16.02 5.33 -13.80
CA ALA A 42 -16.24 3.87 -13.69
C ALA A 42 -15.12 3.15 -12.91
N MET A 43 -13.93 3.74 -12.78
CA MET A 43 -12.81 3.24 -11.96
C MET A 43 -12.89 3.69 -10.49
N SER A 44 -13.96 4.39 -10.07
CA SER A 44 -14.13 4.86 -8.68
C SER A 44 -14.06 3.78 -7.59
N ALA A 45 -14.20 2.51 -7.93
CA ALA A 45 -13.98 1.39 -7.01
C ALA A 45 -12.49 1.19 -6.64
N LEU A 46 -11.57 1.80 -7.40
CA LEU A 46 -10.12 1.87 -7.19
C LEU A 46 -9.70 3.27 -6.71
N LYS A 47 -10.54 3.98 -5.95
CA LYS A 47 -10.10 5.21 -5.28
C LYS A 47 -8.97 4.88 -4.30
N GLY A 48 -7.79 5.42 -4.57
CA GLY A 48 -6.60 5.30 -3.73
C GLY A 48 -5.41 4.68 -4.45
N VAL A 49 -4.34 4.44 -3.71
CA VAL A 49 -3.13 3.76 -4.20
C VAL A 49 -3.13 2.35 -3.63
N SER A 50 -3.27 1.35 -4.49
CA SER A 50 -3.18 -0.05 -4.10
C SER A 50 -1.72 -0.42 -3.88
N ILE A 51 -1.46 -1.06 -2.74
CA ILE A 51 -0.13 -1.49 -2.32
C ILE A 51 -0.14 -3.02 -2.30
N SER A 52 0.75 -3.62 -3.07
CA SER A 52 0.90 -5.07 -3.18
C SER A 52 2.34 -5.48 -2.89
N VAL A 53 2.52 -6.66 -2.33
CA VAL A 53 3.84 -7.22 -1.97
C VAL A 53 4.00 -8.60 -2.60
N ALA A 54 5.22 -9.12 -2.64
CA ALA A 54 5.45 -10.50 -3.04
C ALA A 54 4.63 -11.45 -2.14
N GLU A 55 4.01 -12.46 -2.72
CA GLU A 55 3.16 -13.41 -1.99
C GLU A 55 3.92 -14.10 -0.85
N GLU A 56 5.20 -14.40 -1.05
CA GLU A 56 6.12 -14.98 -0.07
C GLU A 56 6.39 -14.06 1.14
N GLN A 57 6.27 -12.74 0.97
CA GLN A 57 6.51 -11.72 2.01
C GLN A 57 5.21 -11.19 2.62
N PHE A 58 4.05 -11.74 2.23
CA PHE A 58 2.76 -11.18 2.59
C PHE A 58 2.52 -11.15 4.10
N ASP A 59 2.81 -12.24 4.81
CA ASP A 59 2.54 -12.35 6.25
C ASP A 59 3.43 -11.40 7.07
N GLU A 60 4.68 -11.23 6.66
CA GLU A 60 5.61 -10.27 7.27
C GLU A 60 5.15 -8.84 7.01
N ALA A 61 4.82 -8.51 5.76
CA ALA A 61 4.32 -7.19 5.37
C ALA A 61 3.01 -6.84 6.11
N GLN A 62 2.13 -7.83 6.32
CA GLN A 62 0.88 -7.65 7.06
C GLN A 62 1.13 -7.34 8.53
N THR A 63 2.16 -7.96 9.13
CA THR A 63 2.58 -7.68 10.51
C THR A 63 3.11 -6.26 10.64
N LEU A 64 4.02 -5.86 9.75
CA LEU A 64 4.58 -4.51 9.71
C LEU A 64 3.51 -3.44 9.45
N LEU A 65 2.54 -3.71 8.57
CA LEU A 65 1.40 -2.80 8.35
C LEU A 65 0.61 -2.54 9.63
N ASN A 66 0.38 -3.59 10.42
CA ASN A 66 -0.34 -3.48 11.69
C ASN A 66 0.46 -2.65 12.72
N GLU A 67 1.79 -2.77 12.73
CA GLU A 67 2.66 -1.94 13.57
C GLU A 67 2.66 -0.48 13.15
N PHE A 68 2.80 -0.22 11.84
CA PHE A 68 2.73 1.11 11.26
C PHE A 68 1.41 1.82 11.61
N SER A 69 0.30 1.08 11.53
CA SER A 69 -1.04 1.59 11.86
C SER A 69 -1.21 1.87 13.36
N LYS A 70 -0.60 1.06 14.23
CA LYS A 70 -0.60 1.29 15.69
C LYS A 70 0.26 2.48 16.12
N GLY A 71 1.37 2.74 15.41
CA GLY A 71 2.21 3.93 15.62
C GLY A 71 1.53 5.24 15.21
N THR A 72 0.50 5.17 14.37
CA THR A 72 -0.27 6.32 13.86
C THR A 72 -1.48 6.69 14.76
N ILE A 73 -1.51 6.20 16.01
CA ILE A 73 -2.48 6.67 17.01
C ILE A 73 -1.93 7.98 17.61
N ILE A 74 -2.17 9.10 16.92
CA ILE A 74 -2.18 10.40 17.56
C ILE A 74 -3.43 10.41 18.45
N LYS A 75 -3.23 10.25 19.76
CA LYS A 75 -4.25 10.55 20.76
C LYS A 75 -4.56 12.04 20.80
#